data_AF-A0A925XUX1-F1
#
_entry.id   AF-A0A925XUX1-F1
#
_cell.length_a   1.000
_cell.length_b   1.000
_cell.length_c   1.000
_cell.angle_alpha   90.00
_cell.angle_beta   90.00
_cell.angle_gamma   90.00
#
_symmetry.space_group_name_H-M   'P 1'
#
loop_
_entity.id
_entity.type
_entity.pdbx_description
1 polymer ?
#
loop_
_entity_poly.entity_id
_entity_poly.type
_entity_poly.pdbx_seq_one_letter_code
_entity_poly.pdbx_strand_id
1 'polypeptide(L)'
;RIGGSSTDESWWNPDSKAKPLGISFDIVPRDLTNIGLVAEQINSKIIWGLNLGHAEPTLAIDLARAIASSTYAPASRTYFYEIGNEPDYFPVHVHYTDPASGAVVYMRPSNYSFEQYSGEYNTWAQSVRGALGSVPLGGPAFVAYQFMQYLPTLLDDNAGAVNAVTYHRYPLHVCGKSPGDSDYPTVSQLLGEQASHDLAEGVEGFATEASSRGLPLRISEINTVACGGADGVSNVFASALWGADVFFELVNAGVKGVQIQTTSGNVYSPFKFSLSTASGSEVYTPAVYPLYYGQLLFAQATANQAKLLPVSKTASGNVKIWATRDNQGVTRIVALNKDLGASGNARIQLSGTYPAATLTRLSASSAYAKTGLTLAGQTFDGTTNGKPVGTYTSSSLSASNGTYVFSLPKSSAVLLTIPAGSIDSTTTSATRIETGNSSSFTDPSGNLWLADQYADAGTVRTKSITTTGSYPDQLFETYRYGQTFTYRVPVSNGTYKVNLYFAEPYFGSASSPSDGQTSCTNKRVFDVVINGKMAADNVDVCKLTGGADRQLRLSYTTNETSSSLSIKFDSSSAVGGKNNAVVSAVELIQE
;
A
#
# COMPACT_ATOMS: atom_id res chain seq x y z
N ARG A 1 5.36 10.18 -6.12
CA ARG A 1 6.16 10.86 -7.16
C ARG A 1 5.84 12.34 -7.03
N ILE A 2 6.85 13.18 -7.00
CA ILE A 2 6.74 14.63 -7.01
C ILE A 2 7.40 15.03 -8.31
N GLY A 3 6.62 15.65 -9.20
CA GLY A 3 6.94 15.78 -10.61
C GLY A 3 5.89 16.63 -11.31
N GLY A 4 5.55 16.31 -12.56
CA GLY A 4 4.66 17.12 -13.41
C GLY A 4 5.43 18.25 -14.08
N SER A 5 4.78 19.02 -14.96
CA SER A 5 5.43 20.09 -15.73
C SER A 5 6.17 21.12 -14.84
N SER A 6 5.67 21.35 -13.62
CA SER A 6 6.31 22.21 -12.63
C SER A 6 7.73 21.78 -12.22
N THR A 7 8.13 20.52 -12.47
CA THR A 7 9.51 20.03 -12.24
C THR A 7 10.52 20.86 -13.02
N ASP A 8 10.21 21.09 -14.30
CA ASP A 8 11.07 21.79 -15.25
C ASP A 8 10.98 23.32 -15.11
N GLU A 9 10.07 23.79 -14.25
CA GLU A 9 9.93 25.18 -13.80
C GLU A 9 10.36 25.38 -12.32
N SER A 10 10.97 24.36 -11.68
CA SER A 10 11.40 24.40 -10.28
C SER A 10 12.91 24.44 -10.11
N TRP A 11 13.38 25.06 -9.02
CA TRP A 11 14.79 25.00 -8.59
C TRP A 11 14.95 24.98 -7.07
N TRP A 12 16.10 24.53 -6.58
CA TRP A 12 16.46 24.59 -5.17
C TRP A 12 16.95 25.99 -4.78
N ASN A 13 16.23 26.67 -3.89
CA ASN A 13 16.48 28.07 -3.54
C ASN A 13 16.45 28.35 -2.02
N PRO A 14 17.39 27.79 -1.24
CA PRO A 14 17.41 27.94 0.21
C PRO A 14 17.67 29.39 0.66
N ASP A 15 18.35 30.18 -0.17
CA ASP A 15 18.79 31.54 0.14
C ASP A 15 17.80 32.63 -0.35
N SER A 16 16.64 32.24 -0.89
CA SER A 16 15.64 33.16 -1.48
C SER A 16 16.21 34.10 -2.57
N LYS A 17 17.10 33.57 -3.43
CA LYS A 17 17.65 34.27 -4.59
C LYS A 17 16.55 34.61 -5.59
N ALA A 18 16.79 35.63 -6.42
CA ALA A 18 15.90 35.93 -7.54
C ALA A 18 15.83 34.73 -8.51
N LYS A 19 14.61 34.37 -8.93
CA LYS A 19 14.39 33.27 -9.88
C LYS A 19 15.00 33.61 -11.25
N PRO A 20 15.68 32.66 -11.91
CA PRO A 20 15.97 32.75 -13.34
C PRO A 20 14.70 32.89 -14.18
N LEU A 21 14.83 33.36 -15.43
CA LEU A 21 13.72 33.32 -16.39
C LEU A 21 13.31 31.85 -16.63
N GLY A 22 12.00 31.60 -16.68
CA GLY A 22 11.46 30.25 -16.87
C GLY A 22 11.47 29.34 -15.63
N ILE A 23 11.87 29.87 -14.47
CA ILE A 23 11.60 29.24 -13.16
C ILE A 23 10.36 29.91 -12.54
N SER A 24 9.35 29.11 -12.24
CA SER A 24 8.10 29.52 -11.59
C SER A 24 8.13 29.24 -10.08
N PHE A 25 8.80 28.17 -9.64
CA PHE A 25 8.68 27.63 -8.28
C PHE A 25 10.03 27.56 -7.56
N ASP A 26 10.07 28.05 -6.32
CA ASP A 26 11.16 27.75 -5.40
C ASP A 26 10.87 26.44 -4.66
N ILE A 27 11.87 25.59 -4.51
CA ILE A 27 11.90 24.52 -3.52
C ILE A 27 12.82 24.98 -2.40
N VAL A 28 12.29 25.09 -1.18
CA VAL A 28 13.04 25.55 0.00
C VAL A 28 13.18 24.44 1.06
N PRO A 29 14.08 24.55 2.06
CA PRO A 29 14.30 23.51 3.08
C PRO A 29 13.04 23.00 3.78
N ARG A 30 12.07 23.89 4.03
CA ARG A 30 10.78 23.54 4.63
C ARG A 30 9.98 22.54 3.78
N ASP A 31 10.03 22.65 2.46
CA ASP A 31 9.22 21.82 1.57
C ASP A 31 9.77 20.39 1.54
N LEU A 32 11.10 20.24 1.42
CA LEU A 32 11.76 18.94 1.51
C LEU A 32 11.52 18.28 2.87
N THR A 33 11.54 19.06 3.95
CA THR A 33 11.27 18.57 5.32
C THR A 33 9.82 18.08 5.45
N ASN A 34 8.85 18.86 4.98
CA ASN A 34 7.42 18.48 5.00
C ASN A 34 7.16 17.23 4.17
N ILE A 35 7.77 17.12 2.99
CA ILE A 35 7.69 15.92 2.13
C ILE A 35 8.29 14.70 2.83
N GLY A 36 9.46 14.86 3.48
CA GLY A 36 10.12 13.81 4.25
C GLY A 36 9.23 13.27 5.37
N LEU A 37 8.73 14.17 6.23
CA LEU A 37 7.83 13.85 7.35
C LEU A 37 6.55 13.13 6.88
N VAL A 38 5.91 13.62 5.81
CA VAL A 38 4.73 12.95 5.23
C VAL A 38 5.10 11.53 4.77
N ALA A 39 6.19 11.37 4.03
CA ALA A 39 6.61 10.06 3.53
C ALA A 39 6.99 9.07 4.64
N GLU A 40 7.54 9.55 5.77
CA GLU A 40 7.75 8.73 6.96
C GLU A 40 6.42 8.33 7.60
N GLN A 41 5.51 9.27 7.82
CA GLN A 41 4.22 9.05 8.49
C GLN A 41 3.33 8.04 7.74
N ILE A 42 3.32 8.07 6.40
CA ILE A 42 2.58 7.10 5.57
C ILE A 42 3.43 5.90 5.13
N ASN A 43 4.66 5.77 5.65
CA ASN A 43 5.63 4.74 5.31
C ASN A 43 5.88 4.53 3.79
N SER A 44 5.87 5.61 3.02
CA SER A 44 6.00 5.57 1.55
C SER A 44 7.47 5.69 1.10
N LYS A 45 7.66 5.57 -0.22
CA LYS A 45 8.88 5.90 -0.95
C LYS A 45 8.62 7.05 -1.93
N ILE A 46 9.63 7.86 -2.21
CA ILE A 46 9.52 9.10 -2.98
C ILE A 46 10.26 8.95 -4.31
N ILE A 47 9.59 9.26 -5.41
CA ILE A 47 10.21 9.53 -6.70
C ILE A 47 10.32 11.05 -6.80
N TRP A 48 11.54 11.56 -7.03
CA TRP A 48 11.86 12.98 -7.05
C TRP A 48 12.14 13.44 -8.47
N GLY A 49 11.32 14.33 -9.02
CA GLY A 49 11.63 15.01 -10.27
C GLY A 49 12.83 15.95 -10.14
N LEU A 50 13.70 15.96 -11.15
CA LEU A 50 14.82 16.87 -11.31
C LEU A 50 14.67 17.66 -12.62
N ASN A 51 14.89 18.97 -12.56
CA ASN A 51 14.71 19.88 -13.70
C ASN A 51 15.65 19.56 -14.87
N LEU A 52 15.09 19.29 -16.04
CA LEU A 52 15.75 19.13 -17.35
C LEU A 52 15.39 20.30 -18.30
N GLY A 53 14.14 20.78 -18.24
CA GLY A 53 13.61 21.77 -19.18
C GLY A 53 14.30 23.13 -19.15
N HIS A 54 14.83 23.58 -18.01
CA HIS A 54 15.65 24.80 -17.92
C HIS A 54 17.04 24.67 -18.60
N ALA A 55 17.42 23.48 -19.07
CA ALA A 55 18.69 23.21 -19.76
C ALA A 55 19.98 23.46 -18.93
N GLU A 56 19.87 23.54 -17.60
CA GLU A 56 21.01 23.76 -16.69
C GLU A 56 21.17 22.58 -15.71
N PRO A 57 22.13 21.66 -15.91
CA PRO A 57 22.33 20.48 -15.04
C PRO A 57 22.60 20.84 -13.58
N THR A 58 23.15 22.02 -13.32
CA THR A 58 23.45 22.54 -11.98
C THR A 58 22.21 22.60 -11.08
N LEU A 59 21.05 22.96 -11.64
CA LEU A 59 19.78 23.02 -10.89
C LEU A 59 19.34 21.63 -10.40
N ALA A 60 19.46 20.62 -11.27
CA ALA A 60 19.19 19.22 -10.92
C ALA A 60 20.17 18.70 -9.86
N ILE A 61 21.47 19.00 -10.01
CA ILE A 61 22.50 18.59 -9.06
C ILE A 61 22.24 19.18 -7.66
N ASP A 62 21.98 20.48 -7.55
CA ASP A 62 21.88 21.15 -6.25
C ASP A 62 20.61 20.73 -5.50
N LEU A 63 19.49 20.52 -6.20
CA LEU A 63 18.29 19.91 -5.63
C LEU A 63 18.56 18.46 -5.18
N ALA A 64 19.24 17.65 -6.00
CA ALA A 64 19.53 16.26 -5.66
C ALA A 64 20.51 16.14 -4.47
N ARG A 65 21.48 17.07 -4.33
CA ARG A 65 22.32 17.22 -3.12
C ARG A 65 21.51 17.58 -1.89
N ALA A 66 20.56 18.52 -2.01
CA ALA A 66 19.68 18.89 -0.91
C ALA A 66 18.85 17.68 -0.43
N ILE A 67 18.24 16.94 -1.36
CA ILE A 67 17.48 15.71 -1.07
C ILE A 67 18.38 14.63 -0.41
N ALA A 68 19.61 14.46 -0.90
CA ALA A 68 20.53 13.44 -0.40
C ALA A 68 21.17 13.77 0.96
N SER A 69 21.09 15.02 1.44
CA SER A 69 21.82 15.51 2.62
C SER A 69 21.43 14.88 3.97
N SER A 70 20.42 14.00 4.00
CA SER A 70 19.75 13.44 5.19
C SER A 70 19.08 14.45 6.14
N THR A 71 19.26 15.75 5.90
CA THR A 71 18.75 16.84 6.75
C THR A 71 17.23 16.99 6.67
N TYR A 72 16.63 16.63 5.53
CA TYR A 72 15.21 16.90 5.24
C TYR A 72 14.36 15.64 5.09
N ALA A 73 14.94 14.55 4.60
CA ALA A 73 14.29 13.24 4.50
C ALA A 73 15.34 12.14 4.65
N PRO A 74 15.01 10.97 5.23
CA PRO A 74 15.91 9.83 5.22
C PRO A 74 16.18 9.38 3.79
N ALA A 75 17.45 9.18 3.43
CA ALA A 75 17.82 8.66 2.10
C ALA A 75 17.14 7.33 1.76
N SER A 76 16.78 6.53 2.78
CA SER A 76 16.00 5.30 2.65
C SER A 76 14.58 5.51 2.12
N ARG A 77 14.04 6.73 2.14
CA ARG A 77 12.73 7.08 1.56
C ARG A 77 12.81 7.35 0.06
N THR A 78 13.97 7.73 -0.49
CA THR A 78 14.13 7.90 -1.94
C THR A 78 13.99 6.55 -2.67
N TYR A 79 13.21 6.53 -3.74
CA TYR A 79 13.03 5.40 -4.65
C TYR A 79 13.95 5.55 -5.86
N PHE A 80 13.82 6.67 -6.58
CA PHE A 80 14.75 7.14 -7.61
C PHE A 80 14.54 8.64 -7.89
N TYR A 81 15.50 9.23 -8.60
CA TYR A 81 15.38 10.57 -9.18
C TYR A 81 14.92 10.46 -10.65
N GLU A 82 13.80 11.09 -11.00
CA GLU A 82 13.25 11.14 -12.36
C GLU A 82 13.77 12.42 -13.04
N ILE A 83 14.42 12.31 -14.21
CA ILE A 83 15.04 13.45 -14.90
C ILE A 83 14.06 14.00 -15.94
N GLY A 84 13.59 15.23 -15.73
CA GLY A 84 12.60 15.91 -16.56
C GLY A 84 11.18 15.36 -16.43
N ASN A 85 10.25 16.03 -17.12
CA ASN A 85 8.86 15.63 -17.22
C ASN A 85 8.32 15.88 -18.64
N GLU A 86 7.85 14.83 -19.33
CA GLU A 86 7.28 14.93 -20.69
C GLU A 86 8.21 15.67 -21.68
N PRO A 87 9.51 15.34 -21.75
CA PRO A 87 10.48 16.06 -22.58
C PRO A 87 10.21 15.95 -24.09
N ASP A 88 9.44 14.96 -24.51
CA ASP A 88 8.86 14.84 -25.86
C ASP A 88 7.88 15.99 -26.22
N TYR A 89 7.39 16.73 -25.23
CA TYR A 89 6.55 17.93 -25.40
C TYR A 89 7.30 19.26 -25.19
N PHE A 90 8.59 19.26 -24.84
CA PHE A 90 9.38 20.51 -24.70
C PHE A 90 9.32 21.47 -25.91
N PRO A 91 9.16 21.02 -27.17
CA PRO A 91 8.91 21.89 -28.33
C PRO A 91 7.65 22.74 -28.29
N VAL A 92 6.66 22.36 -27.48
CA VAL A 92 5.35 23.04 -27.37
C VAL A 92 5.08 23.60 -25.98
N HIS A 93 5.90 23.25 -24.98
CA HIS A 93 5.90 23.90 -23.67
C HIS A 93 6.59 25.26 -23.71
N VAL A 94 5.84 26.32 -23.40
CA VAL A 94 6.38 27.65 -23.15
C VAL A 94 7.24 27.60 -21.89
N HIS A 95 8.48 28.05 -22.00
CA HIS A 95 9.40 28.20 -20.88
C HIS A 95 9.23 29.57 -20.20
N TYR A 96 9.27 30.65 -20.98
CA TYR A 96 8.95 32.01 -20.52
C TYR A 96 8.59 32.93 -21.68
N THR A 97 8.02 34.10 -21.36
CA THR A 97 7.93 35.22 -22.30
C THR A 97 9.09 36.18 -22.01
N ASP A 98 9.92 36.45 -23.01
CA ASP A 98 11.07 37.34 -22.87
C ASP A 98 10.61 38.77 -22.50
N PRO A 99 11.09 39.33 -21.38
CA PRO A 99 10.54 40.59 -20.85
C PRO A 99 10.97 41.84 -21.65
N ALA A 100 11.97 41.73 -22.53
CA ALA A 100 12.46 42.86 -23.33
C ALA A 100 11.80 42.94 -24.71
N SER A 101 11.51 41.78 -25.32
CA SER A 101 10.96 41.65 -26.68
C SER A 101 9.50 41.20 -26.73
N GLY A 102 8.97 40.64 -25.64
CA GLY A 102 7.65 39.99 -25.61
C GLY A 102 7.60 38.66 -26.37
N ALA A 103 8.74 38.12 -26.83
CA ALA A 103 8.80 36.87 -27.56
C ALA A 103 8.53 35.67 -26.64
N VAL A 104 7.72 34.71 -27.10
CA VAL A 104 7.51 33.44 -26.41
C VAL A 104 8.71 32.52 -26.66
N VAL A 105 9.35 32.08 -25.58
CA VAL A 105 10.47 31.11 -25.60
C VAL A 105 9.93 29.76 -25.17
N TYR A 106 10.13 28.73 -26.00
CA TYR A 106 9.79 27.34 -25.70
C TYR A 106 10.96 26.63 -25.01
N MET A 107 10.69 25.57 -24.24
CA MET A 107 11.75 24.83 -23.54
C MET A 107 12.79 24.26 -24.51
N ARG A 108 12.36 23.75 -25.67
CA ARG A 108 13.25 23.32 -26.75
C ARG A 108 12.72 23.81 -28.12
N PRO A 109 13.55 23.89 -29.16
CA PRO A 109 13.11 24.27 -30.50
C PRO A 109 12.21 23.19 -31.14
N SER A 110 11.46 23.57 -32.19
CA SER A 110 10.48 22.70 -32.87
C SER A 110 11.06 21.45 -33.54
N ASN A 111 12.38 21.36 -33.69
CA ASN A 111 13.10 20.21 -34.23
C ASN A 111 13.70 19.28 -33.16
N TYR A 112 13.32 19.42 -31.89
CA TYR A 112 13.80 18.55 -30.83
C TYR A 112 13.47 17.09 -31.10
N SER A 113 14.48 16.23 -30.99
CA SER A 113 14.47 14.83 -31.39
C SER A 113 14.78 13.91 -30.21
N PHE A 114 14.53 12.61 -30.37
CA PHE A 114 14.92 11.61 -29.38
C PHE A 114 16.45 11.61 -29.17
N GLU A 115 17.23 11.80 -30.23
CA GLU A 115 18.69 11.82 -30.19
C GLU A 115 19.21 13.00 -29.35
N GLN A 116 18.60 14.18 -29.49
CA GLN A 116 18.91 15.34 -28.63
C GLN A 116 18.51 15.08 -27.18
N TYR A 117 17.33 14.51 -26.95
CA TYR A 117 16.91 14.11 -25.61
C TYR A 117 17.85 13.08 -24.97
N SER A 118 18.30 12.04 -25.69
CA SER A 118 19.23 11.04 -25.15
C SER A 118 20.55 11.71 -24.75
N GLY A 119 21.07 12.62 -25.57
CA GLY A 119 22.26 13.41 -25.24
C GLY A 119 22.10 14.27 -23.97
N GLU A 120 20.94 14.90 -23.78
CA GLU A 120 20.63 15.64 -22.55
C GLU A 120 20.46 14.70 -21.35
N TYR A 121 19.68 13.63 -21.46
CA TYR A 121 19.49 12.65 -20.38
C TYR A 121 20.83 12.07 -19.91
N ASN A 122 21.69 11.67 -20.86
CA ASN A 122 23.03 11.17 -20.58
C ASN A 122 23.86 12.20 -19.79
N THR A 123 23.79 13.48 -20.19
CA THR A 123 24.50 14.59 -19.53
C THR A 123 24.00 14.80 -18.10
N TRP A 124 22.68 14.80 -17.88
CA TRP A 124 22.09 14.93 -16.54
C TRP A 124 22.39 13.71 -15.65
N ALA A 125 22.23 12.50 -16.18
CA ALA A 125 22.49 11.26 -15.47
C ALA A 125 23.95 11.17 -15.00
N GLN A 126 24.91 11.49 -15.88
CA GLN A 126 26.33 11.57 -15.53
C GLN A 126 26.61 12.67 -14.50
N SER A 127 26.01 13.85 -14.65
CA SER A 127 26.21 14.99 -13.75
C SER A 127 25.70 14.74 -12.33
N VAL A 128 24.48 14.20 -12.21
CA VAL A 128 23.85 13.86 -10.93
C VAL A 128 24.61 12.73 -10.23
N ARG A 129 25.01 11.68 -10.95
CA ARG A 129 25.82 10.59 -10.38
C ARG A 129 27.25 11.01 -10.05
N GLY A 130 27.85 11.90 -10.83
CA GLY A 130 29.16 12.48 -10.53
C GLY A 130 29.15 13.30 -9.24
N ALA A 131 28.03 13.96 -8.94
CA ALA A 131 27.85 14.77 -7.73
C ALA A 131 27.47 13.97 -6.47
N LEU A 132 26.85 12.80 -6.61
CA LEU A 132 26.23 12.03 -5.51
C LEU A 132 26.76 10.59 -5.34
N GLY A 133 27.57 10.11 -6.29
CA GLY A 133 27.89 8.70 -6.43
C GLY A 133 26.73 7.91 -7.07
N SER A 134 26.65 6.61 -6.77
CA SER A 134 25.65 5.74 -7.39
C SER A 134 24.26 5.90 -6.77
N VAL A 135 23.52 6.92 -7.22
CA VAL A 135 22.09 7.10 -6.92
C VAL A 135 21.20 6.44 -7.98
N PRO A 136 20.01 5.94 -7.60
CA PRO A 136 19.07 5.36 -8.56
C PRO A 136 18.37 6.44 -9.38
N LEU A 137 18.41 6.32 -10.71
CA LEU A 137 17.71 7.21 -11.64
C LEU A 137 16.50 6.52 -12.29
N GLY A 138 15.57 7.33 -12.77
CA GLY A 138 14.43 6.90 -13.58
C GLY A 138 14.16 7.86 -14.73
N GLY A 139 13.34 7.40 -15.66
CA GLY A 139 12.99 8.10 -16.90
C GLY A 139 12.44 7.11 -17.93
N PRO A 140 12.03 7.57 -19.12
CA PRO A 140 12.15 8.93 -19.61
C PRO A 140 11.01 9.89 -19.24
N ALA A 141 9.93 9.41 -18.61
CA ALA A 141 8.71 10.19 -18.32
C ALA A 141 8.06 10.81 -19.58
N PHE A 142 8.16 10.14 -20.74
CA PHE A 142 7.50 10.55 -21.98
C PHE A 142 5.97 10.37 -21.93
N VAL A 143 5.25 10.98 -22.89
CA VAL A 143 3.85 10.66 -23.22
C VAL A 143 3.73 9.91 -24.56
N ALA A 144 4.51 10.33 -25.55
CA ALA A 144 4.40 9.92 -26.94
C ALA A 144 5.08 8.56 -27.23
N TYR A 145 4.38 7.69 -27.96
CA TYR A 145 4.94 6.44 -28.47
C TYR A 145 6.16 6.68 -29.36
N GLN A 146 6.15 7.78 -30.14
CA GLN A 146 7.20 8.16 -31.07
C GLN A 146 8.58 8.32 -30.42
N PHE A 147 8.62 8.66 -29.12
CA PHE A 147 9.85 8.71 -28.33
C PHE A 147 10.06 7.40 -27.55
N MET A 148 9.00 6.83 -26.96
CA MET A 148 9.10 5.56 -26.21
C MET A 148 9.58 4.36 -27.05
N GLN A 149 9.33 4.32 -28.35
CA GLN A 149 9.84 3.25 -29.24
C GLN A 149 11.38 3.13 -29.23
N TYR A 150 12.10 4.18 -28.84
CA TYR A 150 13.56 4.20 -28.70
C TYR A 150 14.04 3.92 -27.25
N LEU A 151 13.15 3.45 -26.38
CA LEU A 151 13.49 3.01 -25.02
C LEU A 151 14.69 2.04 -24.96
N PRO A 152 14.85 1.03 -25.86
CA PRO A 152 16.03 0.17 -25.83
C PRO A 152 17.34 0.96 -25.94
N THR A 153 17.42 1.90 -26.90
CA THR A 153 18.58 2.78 -27.10
C THR A 153 18.91 3.59 -25.86
N LEU A 154 17.90 4.22 -25.23
CA LEU A 154 18.09 4.99 -24.00
C LEU A 154 18.63 4.14 -22.86
N LEU A 155 18.16 2.89 -22.74
CA LEU A 155 18.59 1.95 -21.70
C LEU A 155 19.97 1.34 -21.98
N ASP A 156 20.37 1.21 -23.24
CA ASP A 156 21.72 0.81 -23.65
C ASP A 156 22.73 1.94 -23.38
N ASP A 157 22.42 3.18 -23.79
CA ASP A 157 23.23 4.38 -23.54
C ASP A 157 23.43 4.66 -22.03
N ASN A 158 22.44 4.29 -21.21
CA ASN A 158 22.42 4.51 -19.75
C ASN A 158 22.49 3.22 -18.94
N ALA A 159 23.14 2.18 -19.46
CA ALA A 159 23.28 0.89 -18.79
C ALA A 159 23.85 1.04 -17.37
N GLY A 160 23.12 0.57 -16.36
CA GLY A 160 23.50 0.69 -14.95
C GLY A 160 23.39 2.10 -14.36
N ALA A 161 22.74 3.05 -15.05
CA ALA A 161 22.32 4.35 -14.52
C ALA A 161 20.79 4.43 -14.34
N VAL A 162 20.01 3.95 -15.32
CA VAL A 162 18.54 3.84 -15.18
C VAL A 162 18.20 2.61 -14.32
N ASN A 163 17.43 2.84 -13.26
CA ASN A 163 16.95 1.82 -12.32
C ASN A 163 15.42 1.62 -12.36
N ALA A 164 14.68 2.48 -13.06
CA ALA A 164 13.27 2.30 -13.34
C ALA A 164 12.87 2.99 -14.65
N VAL A 165 12.10 2.31 -15.48
CA VAL A 165 11.47 2.92 -16.65
C VAL A 165 10.19 3.63 -16.22
N THR A 166 9.99 4.85 -16.68
CA THR A 166 8.81 5.65 -16.35
C THR A 166 8.12 6.19 -17.59
N TYR A 167 6.79 6.08 -17.61
CA TYR A 167 5.96 6.46 -18.75
C TYR A 167 4.65 7.11 -18.27
N HIS A 168 4.15 8.11 -18.99
CA HIS A 168 2.91 8.80 -18.66
C HIS A 168 1.77 8.33 -19.58
N ARG A 169 0.57 8.12 -19.02
CA ARG A 169 -0.60 7.73 -19.81
C ARG A 169 -1.89 8.36 -19.29
N TYR A 170 -2.66 8.93 -20.19
CA TYR A 170 -4.05 9.31 -19.96
C TYR A 170 -4.91 8.72 -21.09
N PRO A 171 -6.08 8.13 -20.81
CA PRO A 171 -6.93 7.54 -21.84
C PRO A 171 -7.74 8.57 -22.64
N LEU A 172 -7.94 9.76 -22.08
CA LEU A 172 -8.78 10.83 -22.61
C LEU A 172 -8.12 12.19 -22.33
N HIS A 173 -8.56 13.24 -23.02
CA HIS A 173 -8.05 14.60 -22.81
C HIS A 173 -9.16 15.67 -22.93
N VAL A 174 -9.05 16.75 -22.15
CA VAL A 174 -9.92 17.94 -22.26
C VAL A 174 -9.14 19.21 -22.64
N CYS A 175 -7.88 19.06 -23.03
CA CYS A 175 -6.98 20.16 -23.40
C CYS A 175 -7.59 21.01 -24.53
N GLY A 176 -7.88 22.28 -24.24
CA GLY A 176 -8.50 23.21 -25.19
C GLY A 176 -10.01 23.04 -25.40
N LYS A 177 -10.68 22.16 -24.64
CA LYS A 177 -12.12 21.86 -24.77
C LYS A 177 -12.94 22.41 -23.60
N SER A 178 -14.19 22.74 -23.85
CA SER A 178 -15.17 23.25 -22.88
C SER A 178 -16.37 22.30 -22.73
N PRO A 179 -17.04 22.28 -21.56
CA PRO A 179 -18.28 21.53 -21.39
C PRO A 179 -19.36 22.00 -22.38
N GLY A 180 -19.72 21.13 -23.33
CA GLY A 180 -20.64 21.44 -24.43
C GLY A 180 -20.05 21.17 -25.82
N ASP A 181 -18.73 21.08 -25.94
CA ASP A 181 -18.07 20.69 -27.20
C ASP A 181 -18.42 19.23 -27.55
N SER A 182 -18.61 18.96 -28.84
CA SER A 182 -19.07 17.65 -29.33
C SER A 182 -18.10 16.50 -29.09
N ASP A 183 -16.82 16.81 -28.83
CA ASP A 183 -15.73 15.88 -28.54
C ASP A 183 -15.22 16.00 -27.09
N TYR A 184 -16.02 16.63 -26.21
CA TYR A 184 -15.78 16.62 -24.77
C TYR A 184 -15.85 15.16 -24.24
N PRO A 185 -14.93 14.74 -23.36
CA PRO A 185 -14.90 13.38 -22.82
C PRO A 185 -16.22 12.96 -22.17
N THR A 186 -16.54 11.66 -22.23
CA THR A 186 -17.77 11.09 -21.68
C THR A 186 -17.50 9.92 -20.73
N VAL A 187 -18.44 9.66 -19.81
CA VAL A 187 -18.44 8.47 -18.94
C VAL A 187 -18.41 7.17 -19.75
N SER A 188 -19.07 7.12 -20.92
CA SER A 188 -19.06 5.93 -21.78
C SER A 188 -17.68 5.63 -22.35
N GLN A 189 -16.92 6.66 -22.73
CA GLN A 189 -15.52 6.51 -23.17
C GLN A 189 -14.61 6.09 -22.01
N LEU A 190 -14.76 6.71 -20.83
CA LEU A 190 -13.95 6.38 -19.65
C LEU A 190 -14.15 4.95 -19.16
N LEU A 191 -15.36 4.40 -19.32
CA LEU A 191 -15.67 3.01 -18.95
C LEU A 191 -15.39 2.01 -20.08
N GLY A 192 -15.02 2.47 -21.27
CA GLY A 192 -14.67 1.63 -22.42
C GLY A 192 -13.36 0.87 -22.25
N GLU A 193 -13.12 -0.10 -23.13
CA GLU A 193 -11.87 -0.87 -23.13
C GLU A 193 -10.67 -0.02 -23.55
N GLN A 194 -10.86 0.92 -24.48
CA GLN A 194 -9.87 1.93 -24.90
C GLN A 194 -9.25 2.66 -23.71
N ALA A 195 -10.04 2.92 -22.66
CA ALA A 195 -9.60 3.68 -21.51
C ALA A 195 -8.85 2.83 -20.46
N SER A 196 -8.85 1.51 -20.59
CA SER A 196 -8.37 0.58 -19.56
C SER A 196 -7.49 -0.53 -20.13
N HIS A 197 -8.07 -1.43 -20.93
CA HIS A 197 -7.38 -2.55 -21.56
C HIS A 197 -6.42 -2.11 -22.66
N ASP A 198 -6.92 -1.47 -23.73
CA ASP A 198 -6.10 -1.02 -24.87
C ASP A 198 -5.03 0.00 -24.41
N LEU A 199 -5.32 0.75 -23.32
CA LEU A 199 -4.34 1.61 -22.67
C LEU A 199 -3.17 0.79 -22.10
N ALA A 200 -3.44 -0.32 -21.40
CA ALA A 200 -2.41 -1.18 -20.80
C ALA A 200 -1.68 -2.04 -21.83
N GLU A 201 -2.38 -2.55 -22.85
CA GLU A 201 -1.79 -3.26 -24.00
C GLU A 201 -0.69 -2.41 -24.66
N GLY A 202 -0.97 -1.12 -24.89
CA GLY A 202 0.02 -0.16 -25.39
C GLY A 202 1.21 0.15 -24.46
N VAL A 203 1.31 -0.50 -23.29
CA VAL A 203 2.46 -0.45 -22.37
C VAL A 203 3.21 -1.78 -22.30
N GLU A 204 2.58 -2.91 -22.65
CA GLU A 204 3.10 -4.27 -22.42
C GLU A 204 4.47 -4.51 -23.06
N GLY A 205 4.69 -4.02 -24.29
CA GLY A 205 5.98 -4.10 -24.96
C GLY A 205 7.11 -3.40 -24.19
N PHE A 206 6.85 -2.20 -23.65
CA PHE A 206 7.82 -1.44 -22.86
C PHE A 206 8.04 -2.06 -21.47
N ALA A 207 7.00 -2.65 -20.88
CA ALA A 207 7.13 -3.38 -19.61
C ALA A 207 7.95 -4.67 -19.78
N THR A 208 7.81 -5.33 -20.93
CA THR A 208 8.61 -6.50 -21.33
C THR A 208 10.06 -6.11 -21.56
N GLU A 209 10.34 -5.05 -22.33
CA GLU A 209 11.69 -4.52 -22.56
C GLU A 209 12.38 -4.18 -21.23
N ALA A 210 11.73 -3.40 -20.37
CA ALA A 210 12.25 -3.06 -19.04
C ALA A 210 12.55 -4.32 -18.21
N SER A 211 11.59 -5.27 -18.17
CA SER A 211 11.74 -6.50 -17.39
C SER A 211 12.84 -7.42 -17.92
N SER A 212 13.13 -7.41 -19.22
CA SER A 212 14.23 -8.19 -19.82
C SER A 212 15.61 -7.73 -19.31
N ARG A 213 15.72 -6.44 -18.96
CA ARG A 213 16.89 -5.79 -18.37
C ARG A 213 16.88 -5.77 -16.84
N GLY A 214 15.92 -6.45 -16.21
CA GLY A 214 15.74 -6.48 -14.75
C GLY A 214 15.16 -5.19 -14.15
N LEU A 215 14.63 -4.28 -14.97
CA LEU A 215 14.10 -2.99 -14.55
C LEU A 215 12.57 -3.04 -14.37
N PRO A 216 12.00 -2.34 -13.37
CA PRO A 216 10.56 -2.12 -13.30
C PRO A 216 10.15 -1.02 -14.30
N LEU A 217 9.10 -1.25 -15.09
CA LEU A 217 8.32 -0.16 -15.68
C LEU A 217 7.26 0.34 -14.69
N ARG A 218 7.11 1.65 -14.58
CA ARG A 218 6.08 2.32 -13.79
C ARG A 218 5.33 3.32 -14.67
N ILE A 219 4.03 3.42 -14.45
CA ILE A 219 3.28 4.59 -14.92
C ILE A 219 3.45 5.68 -13.86
N SER A 220 4.37 6.63 -14.11
CA SER A 220 4.75 7.68 -13.14
C SER A 220 3.77 8.85 -13.13
N GLU A 221 2.91 8.97 -14.15
CA GLU A 221 1.77 9.86 -14.17
C GLU A 221 0.60 9.27 -14.97
N ILE A 222 -0.59 9.25 -14.36
CA ILE A 222 -1.86 8.86 -15.01
C ILE A 222 -3.05 9.46 -14.27
N ASN A 223 -4.11 9.81 -15.00
CA ASN A 223 -5.45 9.94 -14.45
C ASN A 223 -6.50 9.73 -15.56
N THR A 224 -7.78 9.85 -15.23
CA THR A 224 -8.95 9.68 -16.11
C THR A 224 -8.92 10.51 -17.40
N VAL A 225 -8.59 11.80 -17.31
CA VAL A 225 -8.64 12.74 -18.44
C VAL A 225 -7.51 13.78 -18.27
N ALA A 226 -6.63 13.92 -19.27
CA ALA A 226 -5.53 14.89 -19.26
C ALA A 226 -6.03 16.34 -19.24
N CYS A 227 -5.15 17.27 -18.86
CA CYS A 227 -5.46 18.69 -18.62
C CYS A 227 -6.46 18.93 -17.48
N GLY A 228 -6.21 18.30 -16.32
CA GLY A 228 -6.90 18.60 -15.05
C GLY A 228 -8.20 17.84 -14.79
N GLY A 229 -8.69 17.05 -15.74
CA GLY A 229 -9.92 16.27 -15.60
C GLY A 229 -11.16 16.95 -16.18
N ALA A 230 -12.11 16.14 -16.67
CA ALA A 230 -13.39 16.61 -17.17
C ALA A 230 -14.48 16.53 -16.09
N ASP A 231 -15.18 17.64 -15.81
CA ASP A 231 -16.31 17.63 -14.88
C ASP A 231 -17.45 16.75 -15.41
N GLY A 232 -18.06 15.97 -14.52
CA GLY A 232 -19.08 14.97 -14.88
C GLY A 232 -18.51 13.64 -15.39
N VAL A 233 -17.18 13.51 -15.50
CA VAL A 233 -16.48 12.28 -15.96
C VAL A 233 -15.37 11.87 -15.00
N SER A 234 -14.43 12.77 -14.71
CA SER A 234 -13.29 12.51 -13.82
C SER A 234 -13.67 12.50 -12.34
N ASN A 235 -14.70 13.24 -11.94
CA ASN A 235 -15.14 13.39 -10.54
C ASN A 235 -16.48 12.70 -10.23
N VAL A 236 -16.86 11.70 -11.02
CA VAL A 236 -18.06 10.88 -10.80
C VAL A 236 -17.71 9.41 -10.58
N PHE A 237 -18.66 8.62 -10.11
CA PHE A 237 -18.49 7.21 -9.76
C PHE A 237 -17.86 6.35 -10.87
N ALA A 238 -18.05 6.68 -12.14
CA ALA A 238 -17.35 6.05 -13.27
C ALA A 238 -15.82 6.02 -13.08
N SER A 239 -15.21 7.06 -12.52
CA SER A 239 -13.76 7.10 -12.24
C SER A 239 -13.31 6.08 -11.20
N ALA A 240 -14.18 5.70 -10.25
CA ALA A 240 -13.90 4.63 -9.28
C ALA A 240 -13.84 3.26 -9.97
N LEU A 241 -14.78 3.00 -10.88
CA LEU A 241 -14.86 1.75 -11.64
C LEU A 241 -13.71 1.64 -12.65
N TRP A 242 -13.41 2.73 -13.37
CA TRP A 242 -12.23 2.84 -14.24
C TRP A 242 -10.93 2.63 -13.46
N GLY A 243 -10.77 3.32 -12.32
CA GLY A 243 -9.56 3.22 -11.49
C GLY A 243 -9.32 1.79 -11.01
N ALA A 244 -10.35 1.13 -10.48
CA ALA A 244 -10.25 -0.27 -10.06
C ALA A 244 -9.84 -1.21 -11.21
N ASP A 245 -10.31 -0.96 -12.43
CA ASP A 245 -10.04 -1.80 -13.61
C ASP A 245 -8.63 -1.56 -14.19
N VAL A 246 -8.27 -0.30 -14.44
CA VAL A 246 -7.01 0.07 -15.10
C VAL A 246 -5.78 -0.35 -14.30
N PHE A 247 -5.86 -0.39 -12.96
CA PHE A 247 -4.75 -0.89 -12.14
C PHE A 247 -4.52 -2.39 -12.32
N PHE A 248 -5.57 -3.19 -12.51
CA PHE A 248 -5.40 -4.62 -12.82
C PHE A 248 -4.91 -4.85 -14.23
N GLU A 249 -5.45 -4.13 -15.22
CA GLU A 249 -4.95 -4.17 -16.62
C GLU A 249 -3.45 -3.84 -16.68
N LEU A 250 -3.02 -2.75 -16.02
CA LEU A 250 -1.60 -2.36 -16.00
C LEU A 250 -0.71 -3.42 -15.31
N VAL A 251 -1.13 -3.98 -14.18
CA VAL A 251 -0.34 -5.04 -13.51
C VAL A 251 -0.31 -6.33 -14.35
N ASN A 252 -1.39 -6.63 -15.07
CA ASN A 252 -1.46 -7.75 -16.02
C ASN A 252 -0.50 -7.54 -17.21
N ALA A 253 -0.43 -6.31 -17.75
CA ALA A 253 0.56 -5.87 -18.75
C ALA A 253 1.99 -5.70 -18.19
N GLY A 254 2.28 -6.22 -16.98
CA GLY A 254 3.62 -6.28 -16.41
C GLY A 254 4.08 -5.05 -15.62
N VAL A 255 3.30 -3.98 -15.54
CA VAL A 255 3.65 -2.73 -14.83
C VAL A 255 3.87 -2.98 -13.33
N LYS A 256 4.93 -2.40 -12.77
CA LYS A 256 5.36 -2.61 -11.35
C LYS A 256 4.96 -1.47 -10.40
N GLY A 257 4.22 -0.48 -10.89
CA GLY A 257 3.59 0.54 -10.06
C GLY A 257 2.96 1.67 -10.85
N VAL A 258 1.94 2.31 -10.26
CA VAL A 258 1.12 3.34 -10.90
C VAL A 258 0.99 4.55 -9.98
N GLN A 259 1.17 5.75 -10.51
CA GLN A 259 1.12 7.01 -9.77
C GLN A 259 -0.02 7.86 -10.33
N ILE A 260 -1.13 7.90 -9.61
CA ILE A 260 -2.28 8.74 -9.98
C ILE A 260 -1.92 10.21 -9.77
N GLN A 261 -2.02 11.02 -10.83
CA GLN A 261 -1.73 12.43 -10.75
C GLN A 261 -2.75 13.14 -9.87
N THR A 262 -2.26 13.98 -8.97
CA THR A 262 -3.09 14.80 -8.10
C THR A 262 -2.53 16.21 -8.02
N THR A 263 -3.41 17.19 -8.09
CA THR A 263 -3.07 18.61 -8.03
C THR A 263 -4.22 19.33 -7.33
N SER A 264 -3.92 20.38 -6.56
CA SER A 264 -4.98 21.24 -6.03
C SER A 264 -5.77 21.86 -7.19
N GLY A 265 -7.06 22.14 -6.99
CA GLY A 265 -7.97 22.60 -8.05
C GLY A 265 -8.48 21.48 -8.97
N ASN A 266 -7.60 20.65 -9.54
CA ASN A 266 -7.94 19.71 -10.63
C ASN A 266 -9.12 18.75 -10.31
N VAL A 267 -10.00 18.56 -11.28
CA VAL A 267 -11.25 17.79 -11.16
C VAL A 267 -10.98 16.31 -10.90
N TYR A 268 -9.91 15.77 -11.48
CA TYR A 268 -9.56 14.35 -11.41
C TYR A 268 -8.91 13.87 -10.11
N SER A 269 -8.67 14.77 -9.15
CA SER A 269 -7.79 14.48 -8.01
C SER A 269 -8.50 13.53 -7.04
N PRO A 270 -7.91 12.39 -6.64
CA PRO A 270 -8.59 11.41 -5.78
C PRO A 270 -8.92 11.98 -4.39
N PHE A 271 -8.17 12.98 -3.94
CA PHE A 271 -8.47 13.77 -2.76
C PHE A 271 -7.92 15.19 -2.91
N LYS A 272 -8.44 16.12 -2.11
CA LYS A 272 -7.94 17.50 -1.95
C LYS A 272 -7.94 17.87 -0.47
N PHE A 273 -7.19 18.91 -0.12
CA PHE A 273 -7.26 19.57 1.17
C PHE A 273 -7.65 21.03 0.97
N SER A 274 -8.66 21.48 1.69
CA SER A 274 -9.02 22.90 1.79
C SER A 274 -8.44 23.46 3.08
N LEU A 275 -7.58 24.47 2.98
CA LEU A 275 -7.07 25.22 4.11
C LEU A 275 -8.06 26.32 4.50
N SER A 276 -8.39 26.40 5.78
CA SER A 276 -9.04 27.57 6.39
C SER A 276 -8.25 28.02 7.63
N THR A 277 -8.29 29.31 7.94
CA THR A 277 -7.68 29.85 9.16
C THR A 277 -8.78 30.17 10.16
N ALA A 278 -8.84 29.41 11.26
CA ALA A 278 -9.79 29.63 12.35
C ALA A 278 -9.05 30.00 13.63
N SER A 279 -9.37 31.16 14.23
CA SER A 279 -8.74 31.63 15.48
C SER A 279 -7.20 31.60 15.46
N GLY A 280 -6.60 31.95 14.32
CA GLY A 280 -5.14 31.96 14.13
C GLY A 280 -4.49 30.58 13.92
N SER A 281 -5.27 29.50 13.88
CA SER A 281 -4.81 28.15 13.55
C SER A 281 -5.19 27.75 12.13
N GLU A 282 -4.26 27.09 11.42
CA GLU A 282 -4.55 26.44 10.13
C GLU A 282 -5.35 25.14 10.34
N VAL A 283 -6.46 25.01 9.62
CA VAL A 283 -7.32 23.82 9.62
C VAL A 283 -7.42 23.30 8.19
N TYR A 284 -6.90 22.09 7.98
CA TYR A 284 -6.96 21.39 6.69
C TYR A 284 -8.15 20.43 6.68
N THR A 285 -9.16 20.74 5.87
CA THR A 285 -10.33 19.87 5.67
C THR A 285 -10.13 19.01 4.42
N PRO A 286 -10.10 17.67 4.54
CA PRO A 286 -9.99 16.79 3.39
C PRO A 286 -11.32 16.67 2.63
N ALA A 287 -11.24 16.56 1.31
CA ALA A 287 -12.33 16.14 0.44
C ALA A 287 -11.86 14.95 -0.40
N VAL A 288 -12.55 13.81 -0.32
CA VAL A 288 -12.22 12.59 -1.05
C VAL A 288 -13.17 12.42 -2.23
N TYR A 289 -12.62 12.09 -3.39
CA TYR A 289 -13.35 12.01 -4.66
C TYR A 289 -13.53 10.56 -5.12
N PRO A 290 -14.50 10.27 -6.01
CA PRO A 290 -14.81 8.93 -6.48
C PRO A 290 -13.63 8.01 -6.84
N LEU A 291 -12.63 8.50 -7.58
CA LEU A 291 -11.46 7.71 -7.98
C LEU A 291 -10.75 7.00 -6.81
N TYR A 292 -10.73 7.62 -5.61
CA TYR A 292 -10.11 7.04 -4.42
C TYR A 292 -10.79 5.73 -3.97
N TYR A 293 -12.09 5.57 -4.19
CA TYR A 293 -12.80 4.32 -3.89
C TYR A 293 -12.32 3.17 -4.78
N GLY A 294 -11.95 3.46 -6.03
CA GLY A 294 -11.32 2.50 -6.94
C GLY A 294 -9.92 2.09 -6.48
N GLN A 295 -9.13 3.06 -6.01
CA GLN A 295 -7.81 2.80 -5.40
C GLN A 295 -7.93 1.92 -4.14
N LEU A 296 -8.90 2.19 -3.26
CA LEU A 296 -9.16 1.38 -2.08
C LEU A 296 -9.62 -0.05 -2.42
N LEU A 297 -10.51 -0.22 -3.40
CA LEU A 297 -10.96 -1.53 -3.86
C LEU A 297 -9.78 -2.36 -4.40
N PHE A 298 -8.92 -1.75 -5.22
CA PHE A 298 -7.69 -2.39 -5.70
C PHE A 298 -6.72 -2.73 -4.55
N ALA A 299 -6.50 -1.81 -3.61
CA ALA A 299 -5.62 -2.05 -2.46
C ALA A 299 -6.12 -3.17 -1.54
N GLN A 300 -7.44 -3.27 -1.32
CA GLN A 300 -8.06 -4.37 -0.57
C GLN A 300 -7.90 -5.71 -1.31
N ALA A 301 -8.08 -5.71 -2.64
CA ALA A 301 -7.93 -6.90 -3.46
C ALA A 301 -6.46 -7.36 -3.60
N THR A 302 -5.49 -6.46 -3.57
CA THR A 302 -4.05 -6.75 -3.68
C THR A 302 -3.31 -6.84 -2.34
N ALA A 303 -4.06 -6.81 -1.22
CA ALA A 303 -3.53 -6.90 0.13
C ALA A 303 -2.64 -8.13 0.35
N ASN A 304 -1.75 -8.07 1.37
CA ASN A 304 -0.88 -9.18 1.77
C ASN A 304 0.03 -9.72 0.65
N GLN A 305 0.46 -8.84 -0.26
CA GLN A 305 1.29 -9.18 -1.44
C GLN A 305 0.59 -10.16 -2.40
N ALA A 306 -0.72 -10.01 -2.60
CA ALA A 306 -1.47 -10.89 -3.48
C ALA A 306 -1.01 -10.80 -4.94
N LYS A 307 -0.88 -11.98 -5.57
CA LYS A 307 -0.55 -12.14 -6.98
C LYS A 307 -1.83 -12.29 -7.80
N LEU A 308 -1.85 -11.77 -9.02
CA LEU A 308 -2.92 -12.05 -9.99
C LEU A 308 -3.05 -13.55 -10.25
N LEU A 309 -4.29 -14.01 -10.43
CA LEU A 309 -4.63 -15.34 -10.90
C LEU A 309 -5.19 -15.25 -12.33
N PRO A 310 -4.98 -16.28 -13.18
CA PRO A 310 -5.65 -16.36 -14.47
C PRO A 310 -7.17 -16.47 -14.28
N VAL A 311 -7.93 -15.68 -15.04
CA VAL A 311 -9.40 -15.69 -15.05
C VAL A 311 -9.90 -16.00 -16.45
N SER A 312 -10.62 -17.11 -16.60
CA SER A 312 -11.46 -17.34 -17.78
C SER A 312 -12.83 -16.71 -17.54
N LYS A 313 -13.24 -15.76 -18.39
CA LYS A 313 -14.55 -15.09 -18.28
C LYS A 313 -15.45 -15.39 -19.48
N THR A 314 -16.75 -15.45 -19.23
CA THR A 314 -17.79 -15.44 -20.27
C THR A 314 -18.88 -14.49 -19.79
N ALA A 315 -19.06 -13.37 -20.49
CA ALA A 315 -19.99 -12.32 -20.10
C ALA A 315 -20.59 -11.65 -21.34
N SER A 316 -21.88 -11.28 -21.24
CA SER A 316 -22.57 -10.44 -22.20
C SER A 316 -22.72 -9.03 -21.62
N GLY A 317 -21.77 -8.15 -21.91
CA GLY A 317 -21.72 -6.79 -21.37
C GLY A 317 -20.30 -6.35 -21.01
N ASN A 318 -20.16 -5.07 -20.62
CA ASN A 318 -18.90 -4.47 -20.20
C ASN A 318 -18.56 -4.87 -18.76
N VAL A 319 -18.15 -6.14 -18.59
CA VAL A 319 -17.86 -6.76 -17.29
C VAL A 319 -16.41 -7.24 -17.21
N LYS A 320 -15.75 -6.90 -16.10
CA LYS A 320 -14.38 -7.32 -15.77
C LYS A 320 -14.38 -8.12 -14.48
N ILE A 321 -13.63 -9.21 -14.47
CA ILE A 321 -13.44 -10.09 -13.32
C ILE A 321 -11.94 -10.24 -13.12
N TRP A 322 -11.46 -9.81 -11.96
CA TRP A 322 -10.07 -9.93 -11.56
C TRP A 322 -9.99 -10.81 -10.32
N ALA A 323 -9.00 -11.70 -10.28
CA ALA A 323 -8.77 -12.57 -9.13
C ALA A 323 -7.32 -12.45 -8.66
N THR A 324 -7.12 -12.43 -7.36
CA THR A 324 -5.81 -12.42 -6.73
C THR A 324 -5.74 -13.46 -5.61
N ARG A 325 -4.53 -13.88 -5.25
CA ARG A 325 -4.28 -14.74 -4.08
C ARG A 325 -3.05 -14.28 -3.33
N ASP A 326 -3.18 -14.11 -2.02
CA ASP A 326 -2.04 -13.81 -1.15
C ASP A 326 -1.29 -15.05 -0.69
N ASN A 327 -0.13 -14.82 -0.06
CA ASN A 327 0.72 -15.88 0.48
C ASN A 327 0.07 -16.63 1.67
N GLN A 328 -1.05 -16.14 2.21
CA GLN A 328 -1.86 -16.82 3.22
C GLN A 328 -2.97 -17.69 2.56
N GLY A 329 -3.06 -17.72 1.23
CA GLY A 329 -4.02 -18.52 0.48
C GLY A 329 -5.40 -17.87 0.29
N VAL A 330 -5.63 -16.67 0.86
CA VAL A 330 -6.89 -15.92 0.72
C VAL A 330 -7.02 -15.46 -0.72
N THR A 331 -8.15 -15.82 -1.34
CA THR A 331 -8.45 -15.48 -2.72
C THR A 331 -9.42 -14.30 -2.74
N ARG A 332 -9.10 -13.23 -3.46
CA ARG A 332 -9.95 -12.04 -3.56
C ARG A 332 -10.36 -11.85 -5.02
N ILE A 333 -11.65 -11.65 -5.25
CA ILE A 333 -12.22 -11.56 -6.59
C ILE A 333 -12.98 -10.24 -6.70
N VAL A 334 -12.49 -9.37 -7.58
CA VAL A 334 -13.14 -8.11 -7.94
C VAL A 334 -13.98 -8.34 -9.17
N ALA A 335 -15.29 -8.13 -9.05
CA ALA A 335 -16.23 -8.16 -10.16
C ALA A 335 -16.75 -6.74 -10.42
N LEU A 336 -16.46 -6.20 -11.61
CA LEU A 336 -16.82 -4.86 -12.05
C LEU A 336 -17.86 -4.96 -13.17
N ASN A 337 -18.98 -4.28 -13.01
CA ASN A 337 -19.93 -4.04 -14.09
C ASN A 337 -19.83 -2.56 -14.49
N LYS A 338 -19.21 -2.31 -15.64
CA LYS A 338 -19.00 -1.00 -16.26
C LYS A 338 -20.17 -0.61 -17.20
N ASP A 339 -21.21 -1.43 -17.35
CA ASP A 339 -22.40 -1.08 -18.14
C ASP A 339 -23.24 0.02 -17.45
N LEU A 340 -23.78 0.93 -18.24
CA LEU A 340 -24.66 2.02 -17.77
C LEU A 340 -26.15 1.60 -17.70
N GLY A 341 -26.51 0.55 -18.44
CA GLY A 341 -27.88 0.03 -18.57
C GLY A 341 -28.09 -1.37 -17.97
N ALA A 342 -27.16 -2.29 -18.24
CA ALA A 342 -27.35 -3.72 -17.98
C ALA A 342 -26.94 -4.14 -16.55
N SER A 343 -27.82 -4.90 -15.89
CA SER A 343 -27.55 -5.55 -14.60
C SER A 343 -27.66 -7.06 -14.76
N GLY A 344 -26.93 -7.83 -13.95
CA GLY A 344 -26.97 -9.29 -14.03
C GLY A 344 -26.57 -9.98 -12.73
N ASN A 345 -26.33 -11.29 -12.81
CA ASN A 345 -25.76 -12.08 -11.73
C ASN A 345 -24.39 -12.59 -12.16
N ALA A 346 -23.36 -12.32 -11.34
CA ALA A 346 -22.07 -12.95 -11.51
C ALA A 346 -22.14 -14.40 -11.01
N ARG A 347 -21.48 -15.31 -11.73
CA ARG A 347 -21.26 -16.71 -11.32
C ARG A 347 -19.76 -16.96 -11.31
N ILE A 348 -19.21 -17.14 -10.13
CA ILE A 348 -17.78 -17.30 -9.90
C ILE A 348 -17.53 -18.76 -9.51
N GLN A 349 -17.07 -19.57 -10.46
CA GLN A 349 -16.64 -20.94 -10.21
C GLN A 349 -15.17 -20.96 -9.83
N LEU A 350 -14.84 -21.71 -8.77
CA LEU A 350 -13.45 -22.08 -8.45
C LEU A 350 -13.21 -23.58 -8.63
N SER A 351 -11.94 -23.94 -8.79
CA SER A 351 -11.49 -25.33 -8.78
C SER A 351 -11.21 -25.77 -7.35
N GLY A 352 -12.03 -26.67 -6.81
CA GLY A 352 -11.94 -27.17 -5.43
C GLY A 352 -13.07 -26.67 -4.52
N THR A 353 -13.03 -27.10 -3.26
CA THR A 353 -14.00 -26.73 -2.22
C THR A 353 -13.49 -25.55 -1.42
N TYR A 354 -14.33 -24.54 -1.21
CA TYR A 354 -13.99 -23.32 -0.48
C TYR A 354 -15.06 -22.99 0.57
N PRO A 355 -14.68 -22.35 1.69
CA PRO A 355 -15.62 -21.96 2.75
C PRO A 355 -16.57 -20.84 2.29
N ALA A 356 -17.48 -20.44 3.17
CA ALA A 356 -18.26 -19.23 2.96
C ALA A 356 -17.34 -18.02 2.75
N ALA A 357 -17.68 -17.20 1.77
CA ALA A 357 -16.93 -16.01 1.38
C ALA A 357 -17.61 -14.74 1.91
N THR A 358 -16.83 -13.70 2.14
CA THR A 358 -17.33 -12.37 2.52
C THR A 358 -17.47 -11.51 1.28
N LEU A 359 -18.64 -10.96 1.04
CA LEU A 359 -18.96 -10.08 -0.09
C LEU A 359 -19.19 -8.65 0.41
N THR A 360 -18.36 -7.72 -0.05
CA THR A 360 -18.56 -6.27 0.08
C THR A 360 -18.83 -5.64 -1.29
N ARG A 361 -19.41 -4.43 -1.30
CA ARG A 361 -19.87 -3.74 -2.51
C ARG A 361 -19.27 -2.34 -2.62
N LEU A 362 -18.96 -1.93 -3.83
CA LEU A 362 -18.69 -0.56 -4.22
C LEU A 362 -19.89 -0.08 -5.08
N SER A 363 -20.63 0.92 -4.61
CA SER A 363 -21.89 1.34 -5.23
C SER A 363 -22.23 2.81 -5.02
N ALA A 364 -23.02 3.38 -5.93
CA ALA A 364 -23.65 4.69 -5.84
C ALA A 364 -25.00 4.67 -6.57
N SER A 365 -25.72 5.80 -6.59
CA SER A 365 -27.00 5.93 -7.30
C SER A 365 -26.90 5.80 -8.82
N SER A 366 -25.76 6.17 -9.41
CA SER A 366 -25.44 5.98 -10.84
C SER A 366 -23.94 6.16 -11.09
N ALA A 367 -23.46 5.81 -12.29
CA ALA A 367 -22.08 6.12 -12.74
C ALA A 367 -21.75 7.63 -12.71
N TYR A 368 -22.76 8.50 -12.75
CA TYR A 368 -22.62 9.97 -12.76
C TYR A 368 -22.68 10.60 -11.36
N ALA A 369 -22.78 9.79 -10.29
CA ALA A 369 -22.82 10.30 -8.93
C ALA A 369 -21.47 10.91 -8.51
N LYS A 370 -21.46 12.17 -8.07
CA LYS A 370 -20.27 12.84 -7.49
C LYS A 370 -20.09 12.51 -5.99
N THR A 371 -21.19 12.17 -5.31
CA THR A 371 -21.30 11.87 -3.87
C THR A 371 -22.28 10.72 -3.64
N GLY A 372 -22.39 10.21 -2.41
CA GLY A 372 -23.23 9.06 -2.07
C GLY A 372 -22.62 7.72 -2.46
N LEU A 373 -21.29 7.69 -2.64
CA LEU A 373 -20.53 6.49 -2.96
C LEU A 373 -20.25 5.71 -1.68
N THR A 374 -20.49 4.41 -1.70
CA THR A 374 -20.17 3.52 -0.58
C THR A 374 -19.24 2.39 -1.01
N LEU A 375 -18.21 2.12 -0.20
CA LEU A 375 -17.43 0.89 -0.21
C LEU A 375 -17.70 0.15 1.10
N ALA A 376 -18.20 -1.08 1.02
CA ALA A 376 -18.66 -1.85 2.18
C ALA A 376 -19.65 -1.06 3.07
N GLY A 377 -20.54 -0.25 2.47
CA GLY A 377 -21.52 0.58 3.19
C GLY A 377 -20.98 1.86 3.84
N GLN A 378 -19.66 2.12 3.77
CA GLN A 378 -19.05 3.34 4.30
C GLN A 378 -18.73 4.33 3.19
N THR A 379 -18.83 5.63 3.49
CA THR A 379 -18.53 6.74 2.56
C THR A 379 -17.44 7.66 3.13
N PHE A 380 -16.80 8.46 2.28
CA PHE A 380 -15.98 9.61 2.70
C PHE A 380 -16.72 10.96 2.56
N ASP A 381 -17.98 10.96 2.10
CA ASP A 381 -18.81 12.17 2.06
C ASP A 381 -18.89 12.80 3.47
N GLY A 382 -18.50 14.07 3.57
CA GLY A 382 -18.50 14.80 4.85
C GLY A 382 -17.40 14.38 5.84
N THR A 383 -16.38 13.62 5.42
CA THR A 383 -15.22 13.33 6.28
C THR A 383 -14.47 14.61 6.65
N THR A 384 -14.10 14.75 7.93
CA THR A 384 -13.31 15.89 8.43
C THR A 384 -11.84 15.53 8.68
N ASN A 385 -11.49 14.25 8.59
CA ASN A 385 -10.17 13.71 8.96
C ASN A 385 -9.65 12.65 7.97
N GLY A 386 -10.32 12.46 6.83
CA GLY A 386 -9.93 11.49 5.80
C GLY A 386 -10.25 10.04 6.14
N LYS A 387 -10.96 9.77 7.24
CA LYS A 387 -11.48 8.43 7.58
C LYS A 387 -12.89 8.23 6.99
N PRO A 388 -13.26 7.00 6.63
CA PRO A 388 -14.62 6.70 6.19
C PRO A 388 -15.61 6.83 7.35
N VAL A 389 -16.83 7.26 7.03
CA VAL A 389 -17.98 7.38 7.94
C VAL A 389 -19.09 6.39 7.54
N GLY A 390 -19.99 6.12 8.48
CA GLY A 390 -21.03 5.09 8.31
C GLY A 390 -20.59 3.69 8.75
N THR A 391 -21.53 2.76 8.72
CA THR A 391 -21.34 1.39 9.24
C THR A 391 -20.70 0.49 8.19
N TYR A 392 -19.66 -0.25 8.57
CA TYR A 392 -19.11 -1.31 7.73
C TYR A 392 -20.14 -2.44 7.56
N THR A 393 -20.40 -2.82 6.31
CA THR A 393 -21.37 -3.85 5.93
C THR A 393 -20.72 -4.85 4.98
N SER A 394 -21.01 -6.12 5.23
CA SER A 394 -20.64 -7.23 4.37
C SER A 394 -21.71 -8.31 4.44
N SER A 395 -21.69 -9.24 3.50
CA SER A 395 -22.61 -10.38 3.47
C SER A 395 -21.82 -11.68 3.35
N SER A 396 -22.25 -12.73 4.04
CA SER A 396 -21.68 -14.07 3.89
C SER A 396 -22.36 -14.78 2.71
N LEU A 397 -21.56 -15.41 1.85
CA LEU A 397 -22.01 -16.12 0.67
C LEU A 397 -21.38 -17.51 0.63
N SER A 398 -22.22 -18.55 0.74
CA SER A 398 -21.76 -19.94 0.61
C SER A 398 -21.63 -20.32 -0.86
N ALA A 399 -20.63 -21.15 -1.19
CA ALA A 399 -20.53 -21.77 -2.51
C ALA A 399 -21.56 -22.91 -2.63
N SER A 400 -22.14 -23.07 -3.83
CA SER A 400 -22.88 -24.25 -4.23
C SER A 400 -22.11 -24.93 -5.35
N ASN A 401 -21.65 -26.17 -5.16
CA ASN A 401 -20.77 -26.90 -6.10
C ASN A 401 -19.52 -26.11 -6.54
N GLY A 402 -18.94 -25.33 -5.62
CA GLY A 402 -17.79 -24.45 -5.91
C GLY A 402 -18.13 -23.17 -6.68
N THR A 403 -19.42 -22.91 -6.96
CA THR A 403 -19.91 -21.66 -7.55
C THR A 403 -20.39 -20.70 -6.46
N TYR A 404 -19.87 -19.47 -6.46
CA TYR A 404 -20.49 -18.34 -5.77
C TYR A 404 -21.38 -17.57 -6.75
N VAL A 405 -22.60 -17.23 -6.34
CA VAL A 405 -23.56 -16.49 -7.19
C VAL A 405 -24.05 -15.25 -6.47
N PHE A 406 -23.93 -14.09 -7.11
CA PHE A 406 -24.36 -12.82 -6.52
C PHE A 406 -24.83 -11.83 -7.58
N SER A 407 -25.73 -10.92 -7.19
CA SER A 407 -26.16 -9.82 -8.04
C SER A 407 -25.04 -8.82 -8.28
N LEU A 408 -24.87 -8.41 -9.53
CA LEU A 408 -23.93 -7.41 -10.00
C LEU A 408 -24.71 -6.33 -10.79
N PRO A 409 -25.26 -5.32 -10.08
CA PRO A 409 -25.97 -4.20 -10.70
C PRO A 409 -25.12 -3.46 -11.72
N LYS A 410 -25.78 -2.78 -12.66
CA LYS A 410 -25.16 -1.83 -13.59
C LYS A 410 -24.31 -0.81 -12.84
N SER A 411 -23.18 -0.42 -13.41
CA SER A 411 -22.29 0.60 -12.86
C SER A 411 -21.96 0.34 -11.38
N SER A 412 -21.39 -0.83 -11.06
CA SER A 412 -21.05 -1.20 -9.68
C SER A 412 -19.86 -2.16 -9.62
N ALA A 413 -19.29 -2.34 -8.43
CA ALA A 413 -18.31 -3.38 -8.19
C ALA A 413 -18.59 -4.20 -6.92
N VAL A 414 -18.02 -5.39 -6.88
CA VAL A 414 -18.05 -6.33 -5.75
C VAL A 414 -16.64 -6.79 -5.45
N LEU A 415 -16.29 -6.85 -4.17
CA LEU A 415 -15.14 -7.60 -3.68
C LEU A 415 -15.64 -8.85 -2.95
N LEU A 416 -15.38 -10.01 -3.51
CA LEU A 416 -15.60 -11.30 -2.88
C LEU A 416 -14.28 -11.78 -2.28
N THR A 417 -14.18 -11.78 -0.96
CA THR A 417 -13.04 -12.30 -0.20
C THR A 417 -13.34 -13.72 0.25
N ILE A 418 -12.59 -14.67 -0.29
CA ILE A 418 -12.71 -16.09 -0.01
C ILE A 418 -11.52 -16.45 0.90
N PRO A 419 -11.75 -16.84 2.17
CA PRO A 419 -10.68 -17.32 3.04
C PRO A 419 -9.89 -18.46 2.38
N ALA A 420 -8.68 -18.73 2.87
CA ALA A 420 -7.92 -19.88 2.43
C ALA A 420 -8.81 -21.15 2.51
N GLY A 421 -9.04 -21.77 1.36
CA GLY A 421 -9.80 -23.01 1.31
C GLY A 421 -9.12 -24.07 2.15
N SER A 422 -9.90 -24.87 2.88
CA SER A 422 -9.41 -26.12 3.46
C SER A 422 -9.06 -27.08 2.32
N ILE A 423 -7.85 -26.96 1.80
CA ILE A 423 -7.23 -28.00 1.00
C ILE A 423 -7.05 -29.17 1.96
N ASP A 424 -7.77 -30.26 1.72
CA ASP A 424 -7.56 -31.47 2.49
C ASP A 424 -6.13 -31.98 2.22
N SER A 425 -5.41 -32.31 3.29
CA SER A 425 -3.96 -32.49 3.39
C SER A 425 -3.04 -31.26 3.17
N THR A 426 -2.43 -30.83 4.30
CA THR A 426 -1.15 -30.09 4.46
C THR A 426 -1.05 -28.64 3.95
N THR A 427 -1.82 -27.73 4.55
CA THR A 427 -1.37 -26.32 4.74
C THR A 427 -1.42 -25.94 6.21
N THR A 428 -0.49 -25.07 6.62
CA THR A 428 -0.17 -24.73 8.01
C THR A 428 -1.29 -23.98 8.76
N SER A 429 -2.26 -24.72 9.33
CA SER A 429 -3.19 -24.17 10.33
C SER A 429 -2.43 -23.46 11.46
N ALA A 430 -2.70 -22.18 11.66
CA ALA A 430 -2.10 -21.36 12.71
C ALA A 430 -3.13 -21.05 13.81
N THR A 431 -3.09 -21.81 14.91
CA THR A 431 -3.96 -21.58 16.07
C THR A 431 -3.33 -20.57 17.01
N ARG A 432 -3.98 -19.43 17.22
CA ARG A 432 -3.49 -18.31 18.05
C ARG A 432 -4.46 -18.02 19.19
N ILE A 433 -3.94 -17.86 20.40
CA ILE A 433 -4.72 -17.62 21.62
C ILE A 433 -4.08 -16.44 22.37
N GLU A 434 -4.81 -15.33 22.49
CA GLU A 434 -4.45 -14.26 23.42
C GLU A 434 -4.87 -14.70 24.83
N THR A 435 -3.95 -14.67 25.78
CA THR A 435 -4.17 -15.27 27.09
C THR A 435 -4.75 -14.27 28.08
N GLY A 436 -5.96 -14.51 28.56
CA GLY A 436 -6.70 -13.66 29.49
C GLY A 436 -7.75 -12.75 28.85
N ASN A 437 -7.81 -12.64 27.52
CA ASN A 437 -8.87 -11.88 26.84
C ASN A 437 -10.18 -12.70 26.71
N SER A 438 -11.31 -12.03 26.87
CA SER A 438 -12.67 -12.58 26.73
C SER A 438 -13.23 -12.47 25.30
N SER A 439 -12.52 -11.82 24.40
CA SER A 439 -12.90 -11.61 22.99
C SER A 439 -11.73 -11.90 22.06
N SER A 440 -12.02 -12.22 20.79
CA SER A 440 -10.98 -12.41 19.78
C SER A 440 -10.64 -11.07 19.13
N PHE A 441 -9.37 -10.83 18.80
CA PHE A 441 -8.93 -9.63 18.07
C PHE A 441 -8.06 -10.00 16.87
N THR A 442 -7.97 -9.09 15.90
CA THR A 442 -7.05 -9.23 14.77
C THR A 442 -5.94 -8.21 14.93
N ASP A 443 -4.69 -8.66 14.90
CA ASP A 443 -3.53 -7.76 15.02
C ASP A 443 -3.30 -6.92 13.74
N PRO A 444 -2.47 -5.86 13.79
CA PRO A 444 -2.16 -5.03 12.62
C PRO A 444 -1.47 -5.77 11.45
N SER A 445 -0.98 -7.00 11.66
CA SER A 445 -0.44 -7.87 10.61
C SER A 445 -1.50 -8.81 10.00
N GLY A 446 -2.74 -8.71 10.46
CA GLY A 446 -3.87 -9.52 9.99
C GLY A 446 -4.01 -10.88 10.68
N ASN A 447 -3.24 -11.18 11.73
CA ASN A 447 -3.41 -12.44 12.45
C ASN A 447 -4.61 -12.36 13.40
N LEU A 448 -5.57 -13.28 13.25
CA LEU A 448 -6.62 -13.48 14.24
C LEU A 448 -6.03 -14.18 15.47
N TRP A 449 -6.18 -13.55 16.63
CA TRP A 449 -5.93 -14.11 17.95
C TRP A 449 -7.27 -14.43 18.61
N LEU A 450 -7.48 -15.69 18.97
CA LEU A 450 -8.69 -16.15 19.62
C LEU A 450 -8.70 -15.70 21.09
N ALA A 451 -9.90 -15.52 21.65
CA ALA A 451 -10.10 -15.36 23.09
C ALA A 451 -9.50 -16.52 23.88
N ASP A 452 -9.19 -16.30 25.16
CA ASP A 452 -8.55 -17.31 26.00
C ASP A 452 -9.42 -18.55 26.20
N GLN A 453 -8.85 -19.70 25.87
CA GLN A 453 -9.51 -21.01 25.90
C GLN A 453 -8.49 -22.14 26.03
N TYR A 454 -8.97 -23.33 26.41
CA TYR A 454 -8.20 -24.57 26.56
C TYR A 454 -7.18 -24.62 27.73
N ALA A 455 -7.13 -23.59 28.59
CA ALA A 455 -6.39 -23.66 29.85
C ALA A 455 -7.14 -24.47 30.92
N ASP A 456 -6.45 -25.35 31.65
CA ASP A 456 -7.02 -26.16 32.74
C ASP A 456 -7.00 -25.48 34.12
N ALA A 457 -6.11 -24.51 34.34
CA ALA A 457 -5.89 -23.85 35.62
C ALA A 457 -5.26 -22.44 35.46
N GLY A 458 -4.89 -21.83 36.58
CA GLY A 458 -4.29 -20.49 36.62
C GLY A 458 -5.32 -19.35 36.61
N THR A 459 -4.85 -18.16 36.94
CA THR A 459 -5.64 -16.93 37.02
C THR A 459 -5.28 -15.99 35.88
N VAL A 460 -6.29 -15.41 35.24
CA VAL A 460 -6.10 -14.37 34.20
C VAL A 460 -6.09 -12.98 34.82
N ARG A 461 -5.31 -12.07 34.25
CA ARG A 461 -5.31 -10.64 34.58
C ARG A 461 -5.17 -9.80 33.32
N THR A 462 -5.85 -8.65 33.35
CA THR A 462 -5.65 -7.55 32.43
C THR A 462 -4.86 -6.45 33.13
N LYS A 463 -3.92 -5.82 32.44
CA LYS A 463 -3.14 -4.70 32.92
C LYS A 463 -2.64 -3.86 31.74
N SER A 464 -2.95 -2.57 31.73
CA SER A 464 -2.36 -1.65 30.77
C SER A 464 -0.84 -1.57 30.99
N ILE A 465 -0.10 -1.98 29.96
CA ILE A 465 1.36 -2.08 29.95
C ILE A 465 1.85 -1.61 28.58
N THR A 466 2.86 -0.75 28.55
CA THR A 466 3.57 -0.40 27.33
C THR A 466 4.85 -1.23 27.31
N THR A 467 5.06 -2.00 26.25
CA THR A 467 6.17 -2.95 26.16
C THR A 467 7.14 -2.57 25.05
N THR A 468 8.43 -2.84 25.27
CA THR A 468 9.44 -2.68 24.22
C THR A 468 9.51 -3.95 23.37
N GLY A 469 9.20 -3.85 22.08
CA GLY A 469 9.33 -4.95 21.12
C GLY A 469 8.71 -4.65 19.75
N SER A 470 8.36 -5.69 19.00
CA SER A 470 7.86 -5.60 17.60
C SER A 470 6.43 -6.10 17.41
N TYR A 471 5.80 -6.63 18.47
CA TYR A 471 4.40 -7.05 18.48
C TYR A 471 3.54 -5.94 19.11
N PRO A 472 2.21 -5.93 18.91
CA PRO A 472 1.32 -4.95 19.55
C PRO A 472 1.29 -5.11 21.08
N ASP A 473 1.29 -4.01 21.82
CA ASP A 473 1.18 -4.01 23.28
C ASP A 473 -0.05 -4.79 23.78
N GLN A 474 -1.18 -4.71 23.06
CA GLN A 474 -2.40 -5.45 23.35
C GLN A 474 -2.17 -6.95 23.62
N LEU A 475 -1.22 -7.58 22.90
CA LEU A 475 -0.89 -9.01 23.07
C LEU A 475 -0.28 -9.34 24.46
N PHE A 476 0.13 -8.32 25.22
CA PHE A 476 0.73 -8.44 26.55
C PHE A 476 -0.08 -7.72 27.64
N GLU A 477 -1.14 -6.98 27.27
CA GLU A 477 -2.08 -6.36 28.21
C GLU A 477 -2.93 -7.41 28.95
N THR A 478 -3.09 -8.61 28.38
CA THR A 478 -3.66 -9.77 29.07
C THR A 478 -2.61 -10.87 29.28
N TYR A 479 -2.70 -11.57 30.42
CA TYR A 479 -1.86 -12.72 30.72
C TYR A 479 -2.52 -13.68 31.74
N ARG A 480 -2.03 -14.93 31.76
CA ARG A 480 -2.40 -15.97 32.72
C ARG A 480 -1.19 -16.28 33.56
N TYR A 481 -1.41 -16.48 34.85
CA TYR A 481 -0.39 -16.88 35.78
C TYR A 481 -0.88 -17.92 36.78
N GLY A 482 0.02 -18.76 37.27
CA GLY A 482 -0.27 -19.76 38.30
C GLY A 482 0.94 -20.64 38.58
N GLN A 483 0.93 -21.36 39.71
CA GLN A 483 2.04 -22.26 40.05
C GLN A 483 2.15 -23.42 39.04
N THR A 484 1.02 -23.91 38.54
CA THR A 484 0.97 -24.87 37.44
C THR A 484 -0.30 -24.64 36.64
N PHE A 485 -0.21 -24.65 35.31
CA PHE A 485 -1.37 -24.66 34.40
C PHE A 485 -0.98 -25.22 33.04
N THR A 486 -1.94 -25.78 32.30
CA THR A 486 -1.75 -26.41 30.99
C THR A 486 -2.73 -25.85 29.97
N TYR A 487 -2.24 -25.47 28.79
CA TYR A 487 -3.08 -25.35 27.60
C TYR A 487 -3.17 -26.71 26.89
N ARG A 488 -4.39 -27.15 26.54
CA ARG A 488 -4.67 -28.41 25.82
C ARG A 488 -5.37 -28.09 24.52
N VAL A 489 -4.63 -27.53 23.58
CA VAL A 489 -5.19 -26.94 22.35
C VAL A 489 -5.56 -28.06 21.37
N PRO A 490 -6.82 -28.19 20.94
CA PRO A 490 -7.21 -29.13 19.90
C PRO A 490 -6.50 -28.80 18.59
N VAL A 491 -5.77 -29.78 18.03
CA VAL A 491 -5.05 -29.65 16.76
C VAL A 491 -5.10 -30.97 15.98
N SER A 492 -4.84 -30.94 14.68
CA SER A 492 -4.65 -32.19 13.93
C SER A 492 -3.34 -32.89 14.32
N ASN A 493 -3.16 -34.15 13.93
CA ASN A 493 -1.86 -34.80 14.06
C ASN A 493 -0.87 -34.17 13.06
N GLY A 494 0.34 -33.83 13.50
CA GLY A 494 1.33 -33.11 12.70
C GLY A 494 2.55 -32.63 13.49
N THR A 495 3.56 -32.12 12.80
CA THR A 495 4.73 -31.45 13.40
C THR A 495 4.43 -29.97 13.55
N TYR A 496 4.32 -29.40 14.76
CA TYR A 496 3.94 -28.01 15.02
C TYR A 496 5.08 -27.13 15.52
N LYS A 497 5.12 -25.88 15.05
CA LYS A 497 5.87 -24.79 15.67
C LYS A 497 5.04 -24.09 16.74
N VAL A 498 5.50 -24.18 17.97
CA VAL A 498 4.90 -23.58 19.16
C VAL A 498 5.66 -22.31 19.52
N ASN A 499 5.02 -21.16 19.33
CA ASN A 499 5.51 -19.85 19.73
C ASN A 499 4.80 -19.40 21.01
N LEU A 500 5.55 -19.06 22.05
CA LEU A 500 5.05 -18.62 23.34
C LEU A 500 5.51 -17.19 23.60
N TYR A 501 4.58 -16.33 23.99
CA TYR A 501 4.77 -14.89 24.12
C TYR A 501 4.70 -14.47 25.59
N PHE A 502 5.67 -13.67 26.03
CA PHE A 502 5.82 -13.24 27.42
C PHE A 502 6.24 -11.77 27.51
N ALA A 503 5.77 -11.11 28.56
CA ALA A 503 6.45 -9.99 29.22
C ALA A 503 6.35 -10.26 30.73
N GLU A 504 7.27 -9.74 31.56
CA GLU A 504 7.06 -9.72 33.02
C GLU A 504 6.17 -8.52 33.35
N PRO A 505 4.93 -8.71 33.81
CA PRO A 505 3.95 -7.63 33.96
C PRO A 505 3.85 -7.13 35.40
N TYR A 506 4.64 -7.67 36.33
CA TYR A 506 4.53 -7.39 37.75
C TYR A 506 5.87 -6.97 38.35
N PHE A 507 6.83 -7.89 38.45
CA PHE A 507 8.10 -7.59 39.13
C PHE A 507 8.88 -6.53 38.37
N GLY A 508 9.28 -5.43 39.04
CA GLY A 508 10.09 -4.36 38.44
C GLY A 508 9.50 -3.68 37.21
N SER A 509 8.19 -3.87 36.96
CA SER A 509 7.45 -3.24 35.87
C SER A 509 7.13 -1.79 36.24
N ALA A 510 7.33 -0.86 35.30
CA ALA A 510 6.95 0.54 35.44
C ALA A 510 5.43 0.73 35.63
N SER A 511 4.63 -0.25 35.18
CA SER A 511 3.19 -0.31 35.42
C SER A 511 2.82 -0.91 36.80
N SER A 512 3.80 -1.34 37.61
CA SER A 512 3.62 -1.97 38.94
C SER A 512 4.47 -1.34 40.07
N PRO A 513 4.60 -0.01 40.18
CA PRO A 513 5.58 0.63 41.08
C PRO A 513 5.35 0.37 42.58
N SER A 514 4.23 -0.26 42.96
CA SER A 514 3.89 -0.65 44.33
C SER A 514 4.53 -1.96 44.81
N ASP A 515 5.27 -2.68 43.97
CA ASP A 515 5.95 -3.93 44.37
C ASP A 515 7.26 -3.71 45.16
N GLY A 516 7.76 -2.47 45.19
CA GLY A 516 8.98 -2.04 45.89
C GLY A 516 10.28 -2.61 45.31
N GLN A 517 10.27 -3.22 44.12
CA GLN A 517 11.40 -3.94 43.57
C GLN A 517 11.92 -3.29 42.28
N THR A 518 13.17 -2.85 42.29
CA THR A 518 13.85 -2.29 41.11
C THR A 518 14.42 -3.34 40.15
N SER A 519 14.25 -4.64 40.45
CA SER A 519 14.76 -5.74 39.63
C SER A 519 13.83 -6.95 39.66
N CYS A 520 13.58 -7.48 38.48
CA CYS A 520 12.70 -8.61 38.22
C CYS A 520 13.44 -9.92 37.85
N THR A 521 14.75 -9.83 37.63
CA THR A 521 15.62 -10.99 37.37
C THR A 521 15.54 -11.95 38.56
N ASN A 522 15.39 -13.24 38.28
CA ASN A 522 15.37 -14.34 39.25
C ASN A 522 14.20 -14.26 40.26
N LYS A 523 13.13 -13.49 39.94
CA LYS A 523 11.90 -13.38 40.72
C LYS A 523 10.83 -14.37 40.27
N ARG A 524 10.69 -14.53 38.95
CA ARG A 524 9.83 -15.52 38.31
C ARG A 524 10.71 -16.48 37.51
N VAL A 525 10.66 -17.75 37.87
CA VAL A 525 11.40 -18.83 37.23
C VAL A 525 10.45 -20.02 37.15
N PHE A 526 10.30 -20.58 35.95
CA PHE A 526 9.35 -21.67 35.67
C PHE A 526 9.78 -22.48 34.43
N ASP A 527 9.28 -23.70 34.33
CA ASP A 527 9.51 -24.59 33.21
C ASP A 527 8.37 -24.54 32.21
N VAL A 528 8.70 -24.87 30.96
CA VAL A 528 7.74 -25.11 29.88
C VAL A 528 7.90 -26.54 29.40
N VAL A 529 6.82 -27.30 29.43
CA VAL A 529 6.76 -28.70 28.99
C VAL A 529 5.74 -28.82 27.86
N ILE A 530 6.18 -29.23 26.67
CA ILE A 530 5.34 -29.43 25.49
C ILE A 530 5.22 -30.94 25.23
N ASN A 531 3.99 -31.44 25.14
CA ASN A 531 3.67 -32.86 24.92
C ASN A 531 4.43 -33.81 25.87
N GLY A 532 4.53 -33.42 27.14
CA GLY A 532 5.24 -34.17 28.18
C GLY A 532 6.78 -34.11 28.12
N LYS A 533 7.36 -33.38 27.15
CA LYS A 533 8.81 -33.17 27.02
C LYS A 533 9.20 -31.77 27.48
N MET A 534 10.33 -31.64 28.16
CA MET A 534 10.91 -30.35 28.51
C MET A 534 11.20 -29.55 27.24
N ALA A 535 10.56 -28.40 27.08
CA ALA A 535 10.82 -27.44 26.01
C ALA A 535 11.71 -26.30 26.51
N ALA A 536 11.48 -25.85 27.73
CA ALA A 536 12.32 -24.86 28.42
C ALA A 536 12.46 -25.22 29.90
N ASP A 537 13.68 -25.10 30.40
CA ASP A 537 14.07 -25.33 31.79
C ASP A 537 14.45 -23.98 32.42
N ASN A 538 13.90 -23.65 33.59
CA ASN A 538 14.19 -22.44 34.36
C ASN A 538 14.06 -21.11 33.56
N VAL A 539 12.92 -20.90 32.88
CA VAL A 539 12.60 -19.66 32.15
C VAL A 539 12.48 -18.47 33.11
N ASP A 540 13.41 -17.52 32.95
CA ASP A 540 13.39 -16.19 33.56
C ASP A 540 13.24 -15.15 32.45
N VAL A 541 12.01 -14.67 32.25
CA VAL A 541 11.67 -13.72 31.17
C VAL A 541 12.54 -12.47 31.27
N CYS A 542 12.71 -11.93 32.48
CA CYS A 542 13.50 -10.73 32.72
C CYS A 542 14.99 -10.89 32.43
N LYS A 543 15.57 -12.06 32.73
CA LYS A 543 16.96 -12.38 32.37
C LYS A 543 17.14 -12.46 30.85
N LEU A 544 16.16 -12.97 30.12
CA LEU A 544 16.21 -13.14 28.67
C LEU A 544 15.97 -11.83 27.90
N THR A 545 15.16 -10.92 28.43
CA THR A 545 14.87 -9.59 27.83
C THR A 545 15.77 -8.47 28.35
N GLY A 546 16.47 -8.68 29.46
CA GLY A 546 17.21 -7.64 30.18
C GLY A 546 16.35 -6.64 30.94
N GLY A 547 15.12 -7.01 31.32
CA GLY A 547 14.22 -6.18 32.14
C GLY A 547 12.73 -6.51 31.99
N ALA A 548 11.90 -5.96 32.88
CA ALA A 548 10.44 -6.00 32.77
C ALA A 548 9.95 -5.15 31.58
N ASP A 549 8.65 -5.24 31.27
CA ASP A 549 8.01 -4.45 30.20
C ASP A 549 8.68 -4.61 28.83
N ARG A 550 9.23 -5.80 28.55
CA ARG A 550 9.91 -6.15 27.30
C ARG A 550 9.35 -7.46 26.75
N GLN A 551 9.12 -7.48 25.45
CA GLN A 551 8.51 -8.62 24.77
C GLN A 551 9.53 -9.73 24.54
N LEU A 552 9.15 -10.96 24.87
CA LEU A 552 9.89 -12.19 24.59
C LEU A 552 9.00 -13.14 23.79
N ARG A 553 9.54 -13.72 22.71
CA ARG A 553 8.95 -14.90 22.05
C ARG A 553 9.93 -16.05 22.11
N LEU A 554 9.50 -17.18 22.67
CA LEU A 554 10.23 -18.45 22.62
C LEU A 554 9.55 -19.37 21.59
N SER A 555 10.34 -20.09 20.80
CA SER A 555 9.86 -20.91 19.67
C SER A 555 10.40 -22.33 19.76
N TYR A 556 9.52 -23.32 19.65
CA TYR A 556 9.83 -24.75 19.74
C TYR A 556 9.15 -25.52 18.61
N THR A 557 9.69 -26.66 18.20
CA THR A 557 9.01 -27.58 17.26
C THR A 557 8.70 -28.90 17.99
N THR A 558 7.47 -29.41 17.86
CA THR A 558 6.98 -30.65 18.49
C THR A 558 6.20 -31.50 17.49
N ASN A 559 6.03 -32.80 17.76
CA ASN A 559 5.10 -33.64 17.00
C ASN A 559 3.88 -33.96 17.86
N GLU A 560 2.69 -33.84 17.26
CA GLU A 560 1.41 -34.19 17.85
C GLU A 560 0.81 -35.43 17.17
N THR A 561 0.30 -36.36 17.98
CA THR A 561 -0.25 -37.67 17.54
C THR A 561 -1.56 -38.04 18.23
N SER A 562 -1.98 -37.25 19.21
CA SER A 562 -3.13 -37.47 20.11
C SER A 562 -4.27 -36.47 19.91
N SER A 563 -4.26 -35.70 18.80
CA SER A 563 -5.24 -34.64 18.46
C SER A 563 -5.38 -33.47 19.45
N SER A 564 -4.46 -33.33 20.41
CA SER A 564 -4.43 -32.20 21.35
C SER A 564 -3.00 -31.89 21.80
N LEU A 565 -2.50 -30.70 21.46
CA LEU A 565 -1.16 -30.25 21.83
C LEU A 565 -1.19 -29.69 23.25
N SER A 566 -0.36 -30.25 24.13
CA SER A 566 -0.31 -29.93 25.55
C SER A 566 0.90 -29.05 25.88
N ILE A 567 0.66 -27.85 26.41
CA ILE A 567 1.68 -26.90 26.84
C ILE A 567 1.48 -26.62 28.33
N LYS A 568 2.29 -27.26 29.16
CA LYS A 568 2.29 -27.09 30.62
C LYS A 568 3.34 -26.07 31.03
N PHE A 569 2.92 -25.15 31.88
CA PHE A 569 3.79 -24.21 32.59
C PHE A 569 3.88 -24.66 34.05
N ASP A 570 5.08 -24.77 34.61
CA ASP A 570 5.29 -25.28 35.98
C ASP A 570 6.33 -24.44 36.73
N SER A 571 5.92 -23.81 37.82
CA SER A 571 6.78 -23.07 38.74
C SER A 571 6.75 -23.66 40.15
N SER A 572 6.46 -24.95 40.29
CA SER A 572 6.52 -25.65 41.57
C SER A 572 7.95 -25.72 42.10
N SER A 573 8.10 -25.83 43.42
CA SER A 573 9.42 -25.96 44.05
C SER A 573 10.14 -27.25 43.65
N ALA A 574 9.40 -28.27 43.20
CA ALA A 574 9.95 -29.53 42.69
C ALA A 574 10.75 -29.36 41.38
N VAL A 575 10.45 -28.32 40.59
CA VAL A 575 11.21 -27.94 39.38
C VAL A 575 12.12 -26.72 39.61
N GLY A 576 12.37 -26.34 40.86
CA GLY A 576 13.19 -25.16 41.19
C GLY A 576 12.49 -23.81 40.97
N GLY A 577 11.19 -23.82 40.66
CA GLY A 577 10.40 -22.62 40.38
C GLY A 577 10.31 -21.66 41.57
N LYS A 578 10.21 -20.35 41.28
CA LYS A 578 10.32 -19.28 42.30
C LYS A 578 9.04 -18.50 42.56
N ASN A 579 8.24 -18.31 41.52
CA ASN A 579 6.94 -17.65 41.58
C ASN A 579 6.14 -18.14 40.39
N ASN A 580 4.80 -18.04 40.48
CA ASN A 580 3.85 -18.45 39.44
C ASN A 580 4.38 -18.26 38.02
N ALA A 581 4.31 -19.29 37.18
CA ALA A 581 4.57 -19.15 35.75
C ALA A 581 3.64 -18.09 35.13
N VAL A 582 4.02 -17.52 33.99
CA VAL A 582 3.23 -16.51 33.27
C VAL A 582 3.28 -16.77 31.76
N VAL A 583 2.20 -16.45 31.03
CA VAL A 583 2.18 -16.39 29.55
C VAL A 583 1.15 -15.36 29.10
N SER A 584 1.47 -14.62 28.02
CA SER A 584 0.63 -13.58 27.43
C SER A 584 -0.08 -14.05 26.15
N ALA A 585 0.58 -14.90 25.34
CA ALA A 585 -0.08 -15.54 24.20
C ALA A 585 0.58 -16.87 23.78
N VAL A 586 -0.19 -17.68 23.06
CA VAL A 586 0.21 -18.97 22.49
C VAL A 586 -0.14 -18.98 21.01
N GLU A 587 0.82 -19.37 20.16
CA GLU A 587 0.62 -19.57 18.71
C GLU A 587 1.19 -20.93 18.31
N LEU A 588 0.39 -21.74 17.61
CA LEU A 588 0.77 -23.05 17.06
C LEU A 588 0.66 -22.96 15.54
N ILE A 589 1.75 -23.15 14.79
CA ILE A 589 1.76 -23.06 13.32
C ILE A 589 2.12 -24.44 12.75
N GLN A 590 1.32 -24.90 11.78
CA GLN A 590 1.45 -26.14 10.99
C GLN A 590 2.44 -27.15 11.56
N GLU A 591 3.73 -27.16 11.19
CA GLU A 591 4.44 -26.46 10.10
C GLU A 591 4.09 -27.05 8.71
#